data_AF-A0A7J6X272-F1
#
_entry.id   AF-A0A7J6X272-F1
#
_cell.length_a   1.000
_cell.length_b   1.000
_cell.length_c   1.000
_cell.angle_alpha   90.00
_cell.angle_beta   90.00
_cell.angle_gamma   90.00
#
_symmetry.space_group_name_H-M   'P 1'
#
loop_
_entity.id
_entity.type
_entity.pdbx_description
1 polymer ?
#
loop_
_entity_poly.entity_id
_entity_poly.type
_entity_poly.pdbx_seq_one_letter_code
_entity_poly.pdbx_strand_id
1 'polypeptide(L)'
;MAEALLLVYEKPEAEGRYICSSHTITVQDFVEKLKSMYPNYYHPKQIAEGDEDWDLTSEKLLKLGWSYRPLEETIVDSIKDYQEKGIMQ
;
A
#
# COMPACT_ATOMS: atom_id res chain seq x y z
N MET A 1 -8.10 3.47 1.79
CA MET A 1 -8.05 4.96 1.82
C MET A 1 -9.43 5.58 2.03
N ALA A 2 -10.46 5.23 1.24
CA ALA A 2 -11.79 5.82 1.37
C ALA A 2 -12.36 5.76 2.80
N GLU A 3 -12.20 4.62 3.49
CA GLU A 3 -12.61 4.45 4.90
C GLU A 3 -11.87 5.38 5.86
N ALA A 4 -10.60 5.71 5.60
CA ALA A 4 -9.85 6.67 6.43
C ALA A 4 -10.41 8.09 6.31
N LEU A 5 -10.82 8.48 5.09
CA LEU A 5 -11.45 9.78 4.85
C LEU A 5 -12.81 9.87 5.55
N LEU A 6 -13.61 8.81 5.45
CA LEU A 6 -14.89 8.71 6.16
C LEU A 6 -14.68 8.80 7.68
N LEU A 7 -13.72 8.06 8.22
CA LEU A 7 -13.39 8.11 9.65
C LEU A 7 -13.03 9.52 10.13
N VAL A 8 -12.14 10.23 9.41
CA VAL A 8 -11.74 11.59 9.77
C VAL A 8 -12.91 12.57 9.66
N TYR A 9 -13.82 12.35 8.70
CA TYR A 9 -15.02 13.16 8.58
C TYR A 9 -16.01 12.93 9.74
N GLU A 10 -16.17 11.68 10.17
CA GLU A 10 -17.17 11.31 11.19
C GLU A 10 -16.72 11.59 12.63
N LYS A 11 -15.41 11.57 12.91
CA LYS A 11 -14.86 11.73 14.26
C LYS A 11 -14.76 13.21 14.65
N PRO A 12 -15.55 13.71 15.63
CA PRO A 12 -15.51 15.12 16.03
C PRO A 12 -14.16 15.55 16.62
N GLU A 13 -13.40 14.61 17.19
CA GLU A 13 -12.05 14.83 17.71
C GLU A 13 -10.98 14.91 16.62
N ALA A 14 -11.33 14.66 15.35
CA ALA A 14 -10.37 14.73 14.26
C ALA A 14 -10.00 16.18 13.93
N GLU A 15 -8.70 16.45 13.82
CA GLU A 15 -8.21 17.81 13.57
C GLU A 15 -6.93 17.85 12.73
N GLY A 16 -6.73 18.93 11.99
CA GLY A 16 -5.52 19.18 11.21
C GLY A 16 -5.28 18.13 10.12
N ARG A 17 -4.02 17.70 9.99
CA ARG A 17 -3.57 16.78 8.93
C ARG A 17 -3.41 15.35 9.46
N TYR A 18 -3.66 14.39 8.57
CA TYR A 18 -3.44 12.96 8.78
C TYR A 18 -2.64 12.39 7.60
N ILE A 19 -1.58 11.64 7.91
CA ILE A 19 -0.88 10.82 6.91
C ILE A 19 -1.65 9.50 6.78
N CYS A 20 -1.94 9.09 5.56
CA CYS A 20 -2.64 7.85 5.23
C CYS A 20 -1.73 6.95 4.38
N SER A 21 -0.71 6.38 5.02
CA SER A 21 0.18 5.37 4.44
C SER A 21 0.11 4.09 5.28
N SER A 22 -0.27 2.96 4.67
CA SER A 22 -0.48 1.69 5.39
C SER A 22 0.81 0.88 5.58
N HIS A 23 1.67 0.85 4.57
CA HIS A 23 2.86 0.01 4.54
C HIS A 23 4.03 0.83 4.03
N THR A 24 5.16 0.79 4.74
CA THR A 24 6.44 1.29 4.25
C THR A 24 7.22 0.07 3.76
N ILE A 25 7.52 0.03 2.47
CA ILE A 25 8.23 -1.08 1.83
C ILE A 25 9.19 -0.52 0.78
N THR A 26 10.39 -1.09 0.74
CA THR A 26 11.40 -0.76 -0.25
C THR A 26 10.96 -1.25 -1.63
N VAL A 27 11.48 -0.65 -2.71
CA VAL A 27 11.17 -1.14 -4.06
C VAL A 27 11.68 -2.58 -4.23
N GLN A 28 12.81 -2.90 -3.59
CA GLN A 28 13.39 -4.24 -3.63
C GLN A 28 12.49 -5.28 -2.93
N ASP A 29 12.11 -5.03 -1.67
CA ASP A 29 11.26 -5.93 -0.89
C ASP A 29 9.89 -6.11 -1.58
N PHE A 30 9.36 -5.04 -2.19
CA PHE A 30 8.12 -5.12 -2.94
C PHE A 30 8.24 -6.07 -4.14
N VAL A 31 9.32 -5.98 -4.92
CA VAL A 31 9.57 -6.88 -6.06
C VAL A 31 9.82 -8.32 -5.60
N GLU A 32 10.55 -8.55 -4.52
CA GLU A 32 10.74 -9.89 -3.95
C GLU A 32 9.41 -10.52 -3.54
N LYS A 33 8.53 -9.71 -2.94
CA LYS A 33 7.19 -10.12 -2.56
C LYS A 33 6.30 -10.43 -3.77
N LEU A 34 6.38 -9.62 -4.82
CA LEU A 34 5.70 -9.90 -6.09
C LEU A 34 6.21 -11.20 -6.74
N LYS A 35 7.52 -11.46 -6.73
CA LYS A 35 8.11 -12.71 -7.24
C LYS A 35 7.59 -13.94 -6.48
N SER A 36 7.43 -13.83 -5.16
CA SER A 36 6.89 -14.91 -4.33
C SER A 36 5.41 -15.20 -4.66
N MET A 37 4.59 -14.15 -4.79
CA MET A 37 3.15 -14.30 -5.05
C MET A 37 2.82 -14.64 -6.50
N TYR A 38 3.62 -14.12 -7.46
CA TYR A 38 3.37 -14.20 -8.89
C TYR A 38 4.66 -14.58 -9.66
N PRO A 39 5.21 -15.79 -9.45
CA PRO A 39 6.51 -16.18 -9.99
C PRO A 39 6.55 -16.25 -11.52
N ASN A 40 5.39 -16.42 -12.17
CA ASN A 40 5.28 -16.55 -13.64
C ASN A 40 5.29 -15.20 -14.38
N TYR A 41 5.27 -14.09 -13.65
CA TYR A 41 5.28 -12.76 -14.23
C TYR A 41 6.71 -12.31 -14.55
N TYR A 42 6.84 -11.41 -15.52
CA TYR A 42 8.10 -10.72 -15.71
C TYR A 42 8.37 -9.80 -14.51
N HIS A 43 9.54 -9.97 -13.90
CA HIS A 43 10.02 -9.11 -12.83
C HIS A 43 11.40 -8.55 -13.19
N PRO A 44 11.68 -7.27 -12.87
CA PRO A 44 13.01 -6.71 -13.08
C PRO A 44 14.07 -7.50 -12.30
N LYS A 45 15.22 -7.71 -12.95
CA LYS A 45 16.37 -8.43 -12.37
C LYS A 45 17.28 -7.52 -11.55
N GLN A 46 17.32 -6.24 -11.90
CA GLN A 46 18.11 -5.21 -11.22
C GLN A 46 17.19 -4.06 -10.88
N ILE A 47 17.25 -3.61 -9.64
CA ILE A 47 16.55 -2.44 -9.12
C ILE A 47 17.67 -1.53 -8.65
N ALA A 48 17.70 -0.28 -9.15
CA ALA A 48 18.65 0.69 -8.64
C ALA A 48 18.27 1.02 -7.19
N GLU A 49 19.26 1.05 -6.30
CA GLU A 49 19.08 1.55 -4.94
C GLU A 49 18.63 3.01 -5.03
N GLY A 50 17.47 3.31 -4.43
CA GLY A 50 16.98 4.67 -4.24
C GLY A 50 17.33 5.15 -2.84
N ASP A 51 17.35 6.48 -2.66
CA ASP A 51 17.37 7.08 -1.32
C ASP A 51 16.05 6.75 -0.61
N GLU A 52 16.08 5.71 0.21
CA GLU A 52 14.94 5.27 1.01
C GLU A 52 15.07 5.82 2.42
N ASP A 53 14.68 7.08 2.60
CA ASP A 53 14.48 7.60 3.94
C ASP A 53 13.33 8.60 3.99
N TRP A 54 12.11 8.07 3.98
CA TRP A 54 10.92 8.84 4.33
C TRP A 54 10.26 8.16 5.52
N ASP A 55 10.60 8.63 6.72
CA ASP A 55 9.93 8.29 7.98
C ASP A 55 8.50 8.85 8.01
N LEU A 56 7.63 8.30 7.16
CA LEU A 56 6.20 8.59 7.15
C LEU A 56 5.50 7.68 8.15
N THR A 57 4.85 8.29 9.14
CA THR A 57 4.05 7.59 10.12
C THR A 57 2.57 7.95 10.01
N SER A 58 1.73 6.92 9.99
CA SER A 58 0.27 7.05 10.08
C SER A 58 -0.24 6.90 11.53
N GLU A 59 0.64 7.00 12.53
CA GLU A 59 0.31 6.77 13.94
C GLU A 59 -0.89 7.62 14.42
N LYS A 60 -0.98 8.89 14.01
CA LYS A 60 -2.12 9.75 14.36
C LYS A 60 -3.44 9.21 13.81
N LEU A 61 -3.42 8.67 12.58
CA LEU A 61 -4.61 8.10 11.94
C LEU A 61 -4.97 6.73 12.55
N LEU A 62 -3.96 5.91 12.87
CA LEU A 62 -4.13 4.66 13.60
C LEU A 62 -4.74 4.88 14.99
N LYS A 63 -4.27 5.89 15.74
CA LYS A 63 -4.84 6.28 17.04
C LYS A 63 -6.28 6.78 16.95
N LEU A 64 -6.70 7.31 15.79
CA LEU A 64 -8.09 7.69 15.53
C LEU A 64 -9.02 6.47 15.30
N GLY A 65 -8.45 5.26 15.20
CA GLY A 65 -9.17 4.01 15.00
C GLY A 65 -9.14 3.50 13.56
N TRP A 66 -8.29 4.06 12.70
CA TRP A 66 -8.11 3.53 11.35
C TRP A 66 -7.40 2.18 11.39
N SER A 67 -7.87 1.25 10.58
CA SER A 67 -7.21 -0.01 10.27
C SER A 67 -7.03 -0.14 8.76
N TYR A 68 -6.06 -0.92 8.35
CA TYR A 68 -5.80 -1.19 6.95
C TYR A 68 -5.58 -2.68 6.72
N ARG A 69 -5.94 -3.12 5.51
CA ARG A 69 -5.77 -4.50 5.08
C ARG A 69 -4.29 -4.85 4.82
N PRO A 70 -3.93 -6.14 4.86
CA PRO A 70 -2.62 -6.61 4.45
C PRO A 70 -2.23 -6.15 3.04
N LEU A 71 -0.93 -5.97 2.81
CA LEU A 71 -0.40 -5.55 1.52
C LEU A 71 -0.75 -6.57 0.42
N GLU A 72 -0.70 -7.86 0.76
CA GLU A 72 -1.02 -9.01 -0.09
C GLU A 72 -2.40 -8.87 -0.73
N GLU A 73 -3.42 -8.56 0.07
CA GLU A 73 -4.80 -8.40 -0.43
C GLU A 73 -4.88 -7.27 -1.44
N THR A 74 -4.14 -6.17 -1.20
CA THR A 74 -4.09 -5.05 -2.13
C THR A 74 -3.41 -5.42 -3.45
N ILE A 75 -2.33 -6.19 -3.39
CA ILE A 75 -1.63 -6.70 -4.57
C ILE A 75 -2.56 -7.62 -5.37
N VAL A 76 -3.22 -8.57 -4.69
CA VAL A 76 -4.10 -9.57 -5.31
C VAL A 76 -5.25 -8.92 -6.06
N ASP A 77 -5.96 -7.99 -5.41
CA ASP A 77 -7.08 -7.29 -6.03
C ASP A 77 -6.65 -6.49 -7.26
N SER A 78 -5.49 -5.82 -7.19
CA SER A 78 -4.98 -4.99 -8.28
C SER A 78 -4.61 -5.84 -9.50
N ILE A 79 -3.92 -6.96 -9.30
CA ILE A 79 -3.55 -7.87 -10.40
C ILE A 79 -4.81 -8.48 -11.03
N LYS A 80 -5.77 -8.93 -10.21
CA LYS A 80 -7.03 -9.47 -10.70
C LYS A 80 -7.79 -8.46 -11.55
N ASP A 81 -7.93 -7.22 -11.09
CA ASP A 81 -8.59 -6.15 -11.86
C ASP A 81 -7.90 -5.90 -13.22
N TYR A 82 -6.57 -5.91 -13.24
CA TYR A 82 -5.80 -5.72 -14.48
C TYR A 82 -5.93 -6.91 -15.45
N GLN A 83 -6.02 -8.14 -14.94
CA GLN A 83 -6.29 -9.33 -15.74
C GLN A 83 -7.71 -9.30 -16.32
N GLU A 84 -8.72 -8.97 -15.51
CA GLU A 84 -10.12 -8.87 -15.94
C GLU A 84 -10.33 -7.78 -17.01
N LYS A 85 -9.54 -6.70 -16.95
CA LYS A 85 -9.53 -5.63 -17.96
C LYS A 85 -8.65 -5.92 -19.18
N GLY A 86 -7.93 -7.05 -19.20
CA GLY A 86 -7.03 -7.42 -20.29
C GLY A 86 -5.80 -6.51 -20.44
N ILE A 87 -5.44 -5.76 -19.40
CA ILE A 87 -4.25 -4.89 -19.36
C ILE A 87 -2.99 -5.72 -19.09
N MET A 88 -3.17 -6.86 -18.41
CA MET A 88 -2.12 -7.74 -17.93
C MET A 88 -2.53 -9.19 -18.19
N GLN A 89 -1.58 -10.03 -18.60
CA GLN A 89 -1.80 -11.45 -18.90
C GLN A 89 -0.93 -12.34 -18.02
#